data_AF-A0AAV9MJU2-F1
#
_entry.id   AF-A0AAV9MJU2-F1
#
_cell.length_a   1.000
_cell.length_b   1.000
_cell.length_c   1.000
_cell.angle_alpha   90.00
_cell.angle_beta   90.00
_cell.angle_gamma   90.00
#
_symmetry.space_group_name_H-M   'P 1'
#
loop_
_entity.id
_entity.type
_entity.pdbx_description
1 polymer ?
#
loop_
_entity_poly.entity_id
_entity_poly.type
_entity_poly.pdbx_seq_one_letter_code
_entity_poly.pdbx_strand_id
1 'polypeptide(L)'
;MVRTKVKFVFIENNTQMRVSYRKRQKGFLTKARELNTLCDVELATLVNSPYHNEPEVFPNHEAATNVFTKFIDLPEEDKSKNMTTQEKITTKRIEKIENELEKIRKENKKMEFTTRWMDC
;
A
#
# COMPACT_ATOMS: atom_id res chain seq x y z
N MET A 1 24.47 -3.93 -10.52
CA MET A 1 23.11 -4.06 -11.12
C MET A 1 22.33 -2.81 -10.84
N VAL A 2 21.77 -2.17 -11.88
CA VAL A 2 20.87 -1.02 -11.70
C VAL A 2 19.57 -1.51 -11.06
N ARG A 3 19.13 -0.83 -10.00
CA ARG A 3 17.92 -1.21 -9.27
C ARG A 3 16.69 -0.76 -10.05
N THR A 4 15.97 -1.71 -10.64
CA THR A 4 14.73 -1.41 -11.37
C THR A 4 13.62 -1.01 -10.41
N LYS A 5 12.83 0.00 -10.79
CA LYS A 5 11.64 0.41 -10.06
C LYS A 5 10.62 -0.73 -10.03
N VAL A 6 10.15 -1.09 -8.84
CA VAL A 6 9.19 -2.18 -8.64
C VAL A 6 7.76 -1.67 -8.83
N LYS A 7 6.92 -2.43 -9.53
CA LYS A 7 5.46 -2.18 -9.61
C LYS A 7 4.78 -2.73 -8.36
N PHE A 8 3.83 -1.99 -7.77
CA PHE A 8 3.09 -2.42 -6.58
C PHE A 8 1.86 -3.27 -6.96
N VAL A 9 2.14 -4.42 -7.55
CA VAL A 9 1.18 -5.46 -7.93
C VAL A 9 1.53 -6.78 -7.23
N PHE A 10 0.62 -7.75 -7.29
CA PHE A 10 0.89 -9.10 -6.79
C PHE A 10 2.11 -9.71 -7.50
N ILE A 11 2.98 -10.40 -6.75
CA ILE A 11 4.17 -11.05 -7.29
C ILE A 11 3.81 -12.51 -7.55
N GLU A 12 3.60 -12.88 -8.81
CA GLU A 12 3.20 -14.24 -9.20
C GLU A 12 4.26 -15.30 -8.89
N ASN A 13 5.55 -14.94 -9.00
CA ASN A 13 6.63 -15.86 -8.69
C ASN A 13 6.75 -16.04 -7.16
N ASN A 14 6.37 -17.23 -6.67
CA ASN A 14 6.36 -17.57 -5.25
C ASN A 14 7.72 -17.38 -4.55
N THR A 15 8.83 -17.70 -5.21
CA THR A 15 10.17 -17.54 -4.62
C THR A 15 10.51 -16.06 -4.47
N GLN A 16 10.27 -15.25 -5.50
CA GLN A 16 10.46 -13.80 -5.44
C GLN A 16 9.53 -13.14 -4.43
N MET A 17 8.27 -13.58 -4.37
CA MET A 17 7.28 -13.13 -3.41
C MET A 17 7.76 -13.38 -1.98
N ARG A 18 8.21 -14.59 -1.66
CA ARG A 18 8.72 -14.95 -0.32
C ARG A 18 9.96 -14.13 0.07
N VAL A 19 10.90 -13.94 -0.86
CA VAL A 19 12.10 -13.12 -0.61
C VAL A 19 11.73 -11.65 -0.39
N SER A 20 10.82 -11.11 -1.22
CA SER A 20 10.30 -9.75 -1.09
C SER A 20 9.57 -9.55 0.24
N TYR A 21 8.70 -10.50 0.61
CA TYR A 21 7.97 -10.51 1.88
C TYR A 21 8.93 -10.40 3.07
N ARG A 22 9.90 -11.31 3.19
CA ARG A 22 10.85 -11.31 4.32
C ARG A 22 11.62 -10.00 4.43
N LYS A 23 12.07 -9.44 3.30
CA LYS A 23 12.80 -8.16 3.27
C LYS A 23 11.90 -6.99 3.68
N ARG A 24 10.67 -6.93 3.16
CA ARG A 24 9.71 -5.85 3.44
C ARG A 24 9.16 -5.91 4.85
N GLN A 25 8.81 -7.10 5.35
CA GLN A 25 8.35 -7.31 6.72
C GLN A 25 9.41 -6.84 7.72
N LYS A 26 10.66 -7.28 7.55
CA LYS A 26 11.78 -6.82 8.39
C LYS A 26 11.92 -5.30 8.36
N GLY A 27 11.94 -4.71 7.16
CA GLY A 27 12.05 -3.25 7.01
C GLY A 27 10.87 -2.48 7.61
N PHE A 28 9.65 -3.01 7.47
CA PHE A 28 8.44 -2.43 8.04
C PHE A 28 8.49 -2.41 9.57
N LEU A 29 8.84 -3.53 10.20
CA LEU A 29 8.98 -3.63 11.66
C LEU A 29 10.12 -2.75 12.20
N THR A 30 11.23 -2.64 11.46
CA THR A 30 12.31 -1.71 11.80
C THR A 30 11.81 -0.27 11.78
N LYS A 31 11.04 0.14 10.76
CA LYS A 31 10.48 1.48 10.68
C LYS A 31 9.44 1.75 11.77
N ALA A 32 8.62 0.75 12.11
CA ALA A 32 7.67 0.82 13.22
C ALA A 32 8.40 1.08 14.56
N ARG A 33 9.49 0.33 14.83
CA ARG A 33 10.35 0.53 16.02
C ARG A 33 10.97 1.92 16.04
N GLU A 34 11.59 2.33 14.93
CA GLU A 34 12.20 3.65 14.83
C GLU A 34 11.18 4.77 15.11
N LEU A 35 9.98 4.69 14.53
CA LEU A 35 8.94 5.69 14.73
C LEU A 35 8.45 5.72 16.19
N ASN A 36 8.21 4.54 16.77
CA ASN A 36 7.83 4.41 18.18
C ASN A 36 8.90 5.01 19.11
N THR A 37 10.18 4.71 18.89
CA THR A 37 11.28 5.20 19.75
C THR A 37 11.63 6.68 19.53
N LEU A 38 11.68 7.14 18.28
CA LEU A 38 12.12 8.51 17.97
C LEU A 38 11.06 9.56 18.24
N CYS A 39 9.79 9.19 18.10
CA CYS A 39 8.68 10.13 18.26
C CYS A 39 7.87 9.91 19.53
N ASP A 40 8.19 8.89 20.34
CA ASP A 40 7.47 8.53 21.57
C ASP A 40 5.96 8.39 21.34
N VAL A 41 5.59 7.65 20.29
CA VAL A 41 4.19 7.43 19.89
C VAL A 41 3.75 6.00 20.18
N GLU A 42 2.55 5.83 20.72
CA GLU A 42 1.91 4.51 20.88
C GLU A 42 1.63 3.92 19.48
N LEU A 43 2.25 2.78 19.18
CA LEU A 43 2.21 2.16 17.86
C LEU A 43 2.13 0.65 17.97
N ALA A 44 1.19 0.06 17.23
CA ALA A 44 1.05 -1.38 17.09
C ALA A 44 0.99 -1.79 15.63
N THR A 45 1.57 -2.95 15.31
CA THR A 45 1.44 -3.55 13.98
C THR A 45 1.12 -5.03 14.06
N LEU A 46 0.32 -5.50 13.11
CA LEU A 46 -0.04 -6.91 12.92
C LEU A 46 0.23 -7.29 11.47
N VAL A 47 1.08 -8.28 11.22
CA VAL A 47 1.37 -8.77 9.87
C VAL A 47 1.11 -10.27 9.78
N ASN A 48 0.05 -10.62 9.06
CA ASN A 48 -0.27 -12.00 8.69
C ASN A 48 0.51 -12.43 7.45
N SER A 49 0.83 -13.72 7.37
CA SER A 49 1.60 -14.29 6.27
C SER A 49 1.28 -15.75 6.04
N PRO A 50 1.27 -16.22 4.78
CA PRO A 50 1.17 -17.65 4.50
C PRO A 50 2.46 -18.41 4.83
N TYR A 51 3.53 -17.73 5.24
CA TYR A 51 4.84 -18.33 5.53
C TYR A 51 5.09 -18.60 7.02
N HIS A 52 4.19 -18.16 7.89
CA HIS A 52 4.27 -18.29 9.34
C HIS A 52 2.90 -18.69 9.89
N ASN A 53 2.87 -19.53 10.92
CA ASN A 53 1.62 -19.95 11.54
C ASN A 53 1.00 -18.83 12.40
N GLU A 54 1.86 -18.00 12.98
CA GLU A 54 1.47 -16.88 13.84
C GLU A 54 1.75 -15.55 13.16
N PRO A 55 0.92 -14.53 13.42
CA PRO A 55 1.20 -13.18 12.97
C PRO A 55 2.47 -12.64 13.60
N GLU A 56 3.17 -11.79 12.85
CA GLU A 56 4.19 -10.96 13.47
C GLU A 56 3.55 -9.72 14.10
N VAL A 57 3.78 -9.55 15.40
CA VAL A 57 3.22 -8.46 16.19
C VAL A 57 4.33 -7.58 16.75
N PHE A 58 4.12 -6.28 16.68
CA PHE A 58 4.95 -5.28 17.35
C PHE A 58 4.06 -4.39 18.23
N PRO A 59 4.49 -4.02 19.46
CA PRO A 59 5.75 -4.41 20.11
C PRO A 59 5.71 -5.81 20.74
N ASN A 60 4.54 -6.22 21.23
CA ASN A 60 4.21 -7.58 21.66
C ASN A 60 2.68 -7.74 21.63
N HIS A 61 2.16 -8.94 21.86
CA HIS A 61 0.73 -9.22 21.80
C HIS A 61 -0.11 -8.40 22.78
N GLU A 62 0.34 -8.22 24.01
CA GLU A 62 -0.41 -7.51 25.05
C GLU A 62 -0.51 -6.01 24.72
N ALA A 63 0.62 -5.37 24.47
CA ALA A 63 0.66 -3.95 24.13
C ALA A 63 -0.08 -3.67 22.82
N ALA A 64 0.09 -4.50 21.79
CA ALA A 64 -0.63 -4.33 20.53
C ALA A 64 -2.14 -4.45 20.70
N THR A 65 -2.60 -5.43 21.50
CA THR A 65 -4.02 -5.57 21.86
C THR A 65 -4.54 -4.30 22.51
N ASN A 66 -3.81 -3.73 23.47
CA ASN A 66 -4.21 -2.49 24.14
C ASN A 66 -4.29 -1.29 23.18
N VAL A 67 -3.38 -1.17 22.21
CA VAL A 67 -3.46 -0.11 21.18
C VAL A 67 -4.69 -0.32 20.29
N PHE A 68 -4.95 -1.56 19.87
CA PHE A 68 -6.08 -1.87 19.00
C PHE A 68 -7.43 -1.68 19.71
N THR A 69 -7.56 -2.07 20.98
CA THR A 69 -8.79 -1.84 21.76
C THR A 69 -9.05 -0.35 21.94
N LYS A 70 -8.04 0.43 22.34
CA LYS A 70 -8.14 1.89 22.38
C LYS A 70 -8.61 2.47 21.05
N PHE A 71 -8.05 2.00 19.93
CA PHE A 71 -8.47 2.46 18.61
C PHE A 71 -9.92 2.08 18.27
N ILE A 72 -10.36 0.87 18.63
CA ILE A 72 -11.73 0.40 18.42
C ILE A 72 -12.72 1.21 19.27
N ASP A 73 -12.32 1.62 20.47
CA ASP A 73 -13.17 2.37 21.41
C ASP A 73 -13.30 3.87 21.07
N LEU A 74 -12.48 4.39 20.14
CA LEU A 74 -12.61 5.77 19.67
C LEU A 74 -13.98 6.03 18.98
N PRO A 75 -14.47 7.27 18.96
CA PRO A 75 -15.57 7.68 18.08
C PRO A 75 -15.21 7.52 16.60
N GLU A 76 -16.18 7.20 15.75
CA GLU A 76 -15.95 6.97 14.30
C GLU A 76 -15.40 8.22 13.58
N GLU A 77 -15.78 9.41 14.03
CA GLU A 77 -15.24 10.67 13.53
C GLU A 77 -13.73 10.79 13.77
N ASP A 78 -13.24 10.32 14.92
CA ASP A 78 -11.82 10.38 15.25
C ASP A 78 -11.03 9.27 14.54
N LYS A 79 -11.61 8.08 14.37
CA LYS A 79 -11.00 7.01 13.58
C LYS A 79 -10.84 7.43 12.12
N SER A 80 -11.91 7.94 11.51
CA SER A 80 -11.98 8.16 10.07
C SER A 80 -11.08 9.29 9.56
N LYS A 81 -10.78 10.30 10.39
CA LYS A 81 -9.93 11.47 10.06
C LYS A 81 -8.59 11.10 9.41
N ASN A 82 -7.89 10.12 9.98
CA ASN A 82 -6.54 9.74 9.54
C ASN A 82 -6.45 8.28 9.07
N MET A 83 -7.56 7.54 9.05
CA MET A 83 -7.57 6.14 8.65
C MET A 83 -7.41 5.97 7.13
N THR A 84 -6.37 5.24 6.74
CA THR A 84 -6.17 4.77 5.36
C THR A 84 -6.47 3.27 5.29
N THR A 85 -7.39 2.89 4.41
CA THR A 85 -7.76 1.48 4.18
C THR A 85 -7.24 1.00 2.83
N GLN A 86 -7.17 -0.31 2.66
CA GLN A 86 -6.81 -0.91 1.38
C GLN A 86 -7.81 -0.51 0.27
N GLU A 87 -9.09 -0.38 0.61
CA GLU A 87 -10.14 0.10 -0.30
C GLU A 87 -9.85 1.54 -0.76
N LYS A 88 -9.60 2.47 0.17
CA LYS A 88 -9.25 3.87 -0.16
C LYS A 88 -8.02 3.95 -1.07
N ILE A 89 -7.00 3.12 -0.83
CA ILE A 89 -5.80 3.05 -1.69
C ILE A 89 -6.18 2.53 -3.09
N THR A 90 -7.02 1.51 -3.15
CA THR A 90 -7.44 0.87 -4.41
C THR A 90 -8.29 1.82 -5.25
N THR A 91 -9.26 2.50 -4.67
CA THR A 91 -10.08 3.52 -5.35
C THR A 91 -9.22 4.62 -5.97
N LYS A 92 -8.25 5.16 -5.21
CA LYS A 92 -7.31 6.17 -5.73
C LYS A 92 -6.47 5.65 -6.91
N ARG A 93 -6.13 4.37 -6.92
CA ARG A 93 -5.41 3.76 -8.05
C ARG A 93 -6.30 3.62 -9.28
N ILE A 94 -7.56 3.22 -9.09
CA ILE A 94 -8.56 3.12 -10.17
C ILE A 94 -8.75 4.49 -10.80
N GLU A 95 -9.04 5.54 -10.02
CA GLU A 95 -9.20 6.91 -10.51
C GLU A 95 -7.96 7.38 -11.29
N LYS A 96 -6.76 7.06 -10.81
CA LYS A 96 -5.53 7.42 -11.52
C LYS A 96 -5.44 6.74 -12.89
N ILE A 97 -5.74 5.45 -12.96
CA ILE A 97 -5.71 4.68 -14.21
C ILE A 97 -6.79 5.20 -15.18
N GLU A 98 -7.99 5.50 -14.69
CA GLU A 98 -9.08 6.07 -15.50
C GLU A 98 -8.70 7.42 -16.10
N ASN A 99 -8.08 8.30 -15.31
CA ASN A 99 -7.57 9.59 -15.77
C ASN A 99 -6.46 9.44 -16.83
N GLU A 100 -5.54 8.48 -16.65
CA GLU A 100 -4.50 8.18 -17.65
C GLU A 100 -5.11 7.66 -18.95
N LEU A 101 -6.12 6.79 -18.84
CA LEU A 101 -6.84 6.21 -19.97
C LEU A 101 -7.64 7.26 -20.76
N GLU A 102 -8.25 8.23 -20.08
CA GLU A 102 -8.95 9.34 -20.74
C GLU A 102 -8.00 10.23 -21.56
N LYS A 103 -6.80 10.50 -21.05
CA LYS A 103 -5.77 11.27 -21.77
C LYS A 103 -5.35 10.56 -23.06
N ILE A 104 -5.06 9.26 -22.97
CA ILE A 104 -4.69 8.45 -24.14
C ILE A 104 -5.82 8.44 -25.17
N ARG A 105 -7.08 8.31 -24.75
CA ARG A 105 -8.24 8.38 -25.66
C ARG A 105 -8.35 9.72 -26.37
N LYS A 106 -8.09 10.83 -25.66
CA LYS A 106 -8.09 12.18 -26.26
C LYS A 106 -6.95 12.36 -27.26
N GLU A 107 -5.76 11.85 -26.96
CA GLU A 107 -4.61 11.88 -27.86
C GLU A 107 -4.85 11.03 -29.13
N ASN A 108 -5.37 9.81 -28.98
CA ASN A 108 -5.70 8.94 -30.10
C ASN A 108 -6.73 9.60 -31.04
N LYS A 109 -7.79 10.21 -30.49
CA LYS A 109 -8.77 10.96 -31.31
C LYS A 109 -8.11 12.08 -32.11
N LYS A 110 -7.21 12.86 -31.50
CA LYS A 110 -6.47 13.92 -32.20
C LYS A 110 -5.61 13.35 -33.33
N MET A 111 -4.91 12.25 -33.08
CA MET A 111 -4.10 11.59 -34.11
C MET A 111 -4.96 11.08 -35.27
N GLU A 112 -6.11 10.45 -34.99
CA GLU A 112 -7.04 10.00 -36.04
C GLU A 112 -7.51 11.15 -36.94
N PHE A 113 -7.87 12.31 -36.35
CA PHE A 113 -8.23 13.50 -37.14
C PHE A 113 -7.08 13.98 -38.03
N THR A 114 -5.86 14.05 -37.49
CA THR A 114 -4.67 14.49 -38.24
C THR A 114 -4.33 13.54 -39.38
N THR A 115 -4.33 12.23 -39.13
CA THR A 115 -4.08 11.22 -40.17
C THR A 115 -5.12 11.31 -41.27
N ARG A 116 -6.40 11.39 -40.91
CA ARG A 116 -7.51 11.56 -41.86
C ARG A 116 -7.38 12.83 -42.70
N TRP A 117 -6.87 13.93 -42.12
CA TRP A 117 -6.61 15.20 -42.82
C TRP A 117 -5.44 15.12 -43.79
N MET A 118 -4.42 14.30 -43.51
CA MET A 118 -3.26 14.12 -44.39
C MET A 118 -3.55 13.18 -45.57
N ASP A 119 -4.55 12.32 -45.45
CA ASP A 119 -4.97 11.36 -46.49
C ASP A 119 -5.96 11.95 -47.53
N CYS A 120 -6.36 13.22 -47.38
CA CYS A 120 -7.23 13.97 -48.31
C CYS A 120 -6.42 15.02 -49.09
#